data_AF-A0A4R5C5V5-F1
#
_entry.id   AF-A0A4R5C5V5-F1
#
_cell.length_a   1.000
_cell.length_b   1.000
_cell.length_c   1.000
_cell.angle_alpha   90.00
_cell.angle_beta   90.00
_cell.angle_gamma   90.00
#
_symmetry.space_group_name_H-M   'P 1'
#
loop_
_entity.id
_entity.type
_entity.pdbx_description
1 polymer ?
#
loop_
_entity_poly.entity_id
_entity_poly.type
_entity_poly.pdbx_seq_one_letter_code
_entity_poly.pdbx_strand_id
1 'polypeptide(L)'
;MLHEQGDRVPDSLASRRLEAIFTVAGPVQHTVVAAQTWALRRHLALLAGRCPRVLIAPREPDSADHLLLDCGHLLAAQGYGEFFIASRDGIFAPFAKGHRTTVITPNRRTLSRELREAAVAIIELRCGSPST
;
A
#
# COMPACT_ATOMS: atom_id res chain seq x y z
N MET A 1 4.69 -28.80 -6.28
CA MET A 1 3.27 -28.47 -5.99
C MET A 1 3.04 -27.03 -6.40
N LEU A 2 2.11 -26.83 -7.32
CA LEU A 2 1.79 -25.56 -7.98
C LEU A 2 1.10 -24.64 -6.96
N HIS A 3 1.76 -23.58 -6.50
CA HIS A 3 1.07 -22.51 -5.80
C HIS A 3 0.35 -21.62 -6.81
N GLU A 4 -0.95 -21.51 -6.56
CA GLU A 4 -1.97 -20.83 -7.35
C GLU A 4 -1.50 -19.47 -7.87
N GLN A 5 -1.48 -19.33 -9.20
CA GLN A 5 -1.51 -18.04 -9.86
C GLN A 5 -2.90 -17.43 -9.64
N GLY A 6 -3.12 -16.84 -8.47
CA GLY A 6 -4.20 -15.87 -8.29
C GLY A 6 -4.08 -14.80 -9.37
N ASP A 7 -5.20 -14.47 -10.01
CA ASP A 7 -5.33 -13.56 -11.16
C ASP A 7 -4.29 -12.43 -11.10
N ARG A 8 -3.25 -12.53 -11.95
CA ARG A 8 -2.21 -11.50 -12.00
C ARG A 8 -2.85 -10.22 -12.48
N VAL A 9 -2.93 -9.21 -11.62
CA VAL A 9 -3.29 -7.85 -12.00
C VAL A 9 -2.38 -7.46 -13.17
N PRO A 10 -2.93 -7.04 -14.33
CA PRO A 10 -2.10 -6.63 -15.46
C PRO A 10 -1.13 -5.51 -15.02
N ASP A 11 0.12 -5.58 -15.45
CA ASP A 11 1.16 -4.63 -15.02
C ASP A 11 0.74 -3.16 -15.30
N SER A 12 0.00 -2.92 -16.39
CA SER A 12 -0.56 -1.59 -16.73
C SER A 12 -1.64 -1.11 -15.76
N LEU A 13 -2.43 -2.02 -15.16
CA LEU A 13 -3.38 -1.69 -14.13
C LEU A 13 -2.68 -1.46 -12.78
N ALA A 14 -1.66 -2.25 -12.47
CA ALA A 14 -0.84 -2.06 -11.27
C ALA A 14 -0.11 -0.71 -11.28
N SER A 15 0.51 -0.32 -12.41
CA SER A 15 1.15 0.99 -12.56
C SER A 15 0.17 2.15 -12.39
N ARG A 16 -1.01 2.08 -13.05
CA ARG A 16 -2.05 3.12 -12.90
C ARG A 16 -2.55 3.24 -11.46
N ARG A 17 -2.70 2.13 -10.75
CA ARG A 17 -3.07 2.14 -9.33
C ARG A 17 -1.98 2.77 -8.48
N LEU A 18 -0.72 2.42 -8.71
CA LEU A 18 0.41 2.97 -7.97
C LEU A 18 0.54 4.50 -8.18
N GLU A 19 0.38 4.99 -9.42
CA GLU A 19 0.32 6.43 -9.70
C GLU A 19 -0.86 7.12 -9.02
N ALA A 20 -2.04 6.50 -9.04
CA ALA A 20 -3.22 7.03 -8.38
C ALA A 20 -3.02 7.09 -6.86
N ILE A 21 -2.38 6.09 -6.25
CA ILE A 21 -2.02 6.08 -4.83
C ILE A 21 -1.13 7.28 -4.49
N PHE A 22 -0.03 7.49 -5.23
CA PHE A 22 0.86 8.63 -4.99
C PHE A 22 0.14 9.97 -5.20
N THR A 23 -0.74 10.06 -6.19
CA THR A 23 -1.49 11.28 -6.48
C THR A 23 -2.50 11.60 -5.38
N VAL A 24 -3.22 10.59 -4.89
CA VAL A 24 -4.23 10.72 -3.84
C VAL A 24 -3.60 10.98 -2.47
N ALA A 25 -2.48 10.32 -2.16
CA ALA A 25 -1.73 10.60 -0.93
C ALA A 25 -1.18 12.04 -0.93
N GLY A 26 -0.94 12.61 -2.11
CA GLY A 26 -0.40 13.95 -2.25
C GLY A 26 1.03 14.06 -1.72
N PRO A 27 1.50 15.27 -1.40
CA PRO A 27 2.83 15.45 -0.81
C PRO A 27 2.84 14.92 0.63
N VAL A 28 3.68 13.92 0.88
CA VAL A 28 3.96 13.37 2.21
C VAL A 28 5.43 13.52 2.55
N GLN A 29 5.75 13.59 3.84
CA GLN A 29 7.14 13.72 4.31
C GLN A 29 7.96 12.46 4.03
N HIS A 30 7.31 11.30 4.10
CA HIS A 30 7.92 10.00 3.88
C HIS A 30 7.02 9.13 3.03
N THR A 31 7.61 8.51 2.01
CA THR A 31 6.95 7.52 1.17
C THR A 31 7.76 6.24 1.21
N VAL A 32 7.13 5.14 1.66
CA VAL A 32 7.77 3.83 1.75
C VAL A 32 7.00 2.82 0.91
N VAL A 33 7.71 2.03 0.13
CA VAL A 33 7.16 0.92 -0.66
C VAL A 33 7.92 -0.35 -0.30
N ALA A 34 7.20 -1.37 0.16
CA ALA A 34 7.77 -2.68 0.44
C ALA A 34 7.17 -3.72 -0.52
N ALA A 35 8.03 -4.51 -1.15
CA ALA A 35 7.60 -5.66 -1.95
C ALA A 35 8.79 -6.59 -2.22
N GLN A 36 8.51 -7.80 -2.71
CA GLN A 36 9.55 -8.70 -3.19
C GLN A 36 10.22 -8.16 -4.47
N THR A 37 11.49 -8.51 -4.68
CA THR A 37 12.31 -8.00 -5.80
C THR A 37 11.64 -8.14 -7.17
N TRP A 38 10.92 -9.23 -7.42
CA TRP A 38 10.28 -9.47 -8.73
C TRP A 38 9.14 -8.47 -9.01
N ALA A 39 8.41 -8.05 -7.97
CA ALA A 39 7.33 -7.08 -8.10
C ALA A 39 7.88 -5.68 -8.27
N LEU A 40 8.91 -5.32 -7.48
CA LEU A 40 9.60 -4.03 -7.59
C LEU A 40 10.19 -3.81 -8.99
N ARG A 41 10.87 -4.83 -9.54
CA ARG A 41 11.51 -4.77 -10.87
C ARG A 41 10.57 -4.31 -11.98
N ARG A 42 9.30 -4.70 -11.93
CA ARG A 42 8.28 -4.35 -12.93
C ARG A 42 7.88 -2.88 -12.91
N HIS A 43 8.07 -2.21 -11.77
CA HIS A 43 7.63 -0.83 -11.56
C HIS A 43 8.78 0.13 -11.24
N LEU A 44 10.04 -0.28 -11.45
CA LEU A 44 11.22 0.53 -11.11
C LEU A 44 11.22 1.91 -11.74
N ALA A 45 10.85 2.04 -13.02
CA ALA A 45 10.83 3.33 -13.70
C ALA A 45 9.83 4.31 -13.06
N LEU A 46 8.63 3.81 -12.72
CA LEU A 46 7.59 4.58 -12.03
C LEU A 46 8.05 4.96 -10.62
N LEU A 47 8.58 3.99 -9.85
CA LEU A 47 9.10 4.24 -8.51
C LEU A 47 10.25 5.24 -8.53
N ALA A 48 11.19 5.14 -9.48
CA ALA A 48 12.31 6.07 -9.61
C ALA A 48 11.85 7.51 -9.84
N GLY A 49 10.78 7.73 -10.63
CA GLY A 49 10.23 9.08 -10.85
C GLY A 49 9.54 9.69 -9.62
N ARG A 50 9.26 8.89 -8.58
CA ARG A 50 8.61 9.33 -7.33
C ARG A 50 9.54 9.28 -6.11
N CYS A 51 10.74 8.73 -6.27
CA CYS A 51 11.77 8.60 -5.24
C CYS A 51 11.28 8.09 -3.86
N PRO A 52 10.43 7.05 -3.76
CA PRO A 52 10.08 6.49 -2.46
C PRO A 52 11.27 5.71 -1.87
N ARG A 53 11.28 5.55 -0.55
CA ARG A 53 12.14 4.57 0.10
C ARG A 53 11.62 3.17 -0.23
N VAL A 54 12.42 2.41 -0.99
CA VAL A 54 12.08 1.04 -1.38
C VAL A 54 12.69 0.05 -0.39
N LEU A 55 11.85 -0.84 0.14
CA LEU A 55 12.25 -1.95 1.00
C LEU A 55 12.02 -3.27 0.26
N ILE A 56 13.03 -4.14 0.24
CA ILE A 56 12.94 -5.44 -0.40
C ILE A 56 12.48 -6.44 0.65
N ALA A 57 11.26 -6.95 0.48
CA ALA A 57 10.70 -7.96 1.37
C ALA A 57 11.33 -9.34 1.12
N PRO A 58 11.65 -10.11 2.18
CA PRO A 58 12.07 -11.51 2.04
C PRO A 58 10.97 -12.37 1.40
N ARG A 59 11.31 -13.62 1.09
CA ARG A 59 10.37 -14.59 0.48
C ARG A 59 9.47 -15.28 1.51
N GLU A 60 9.03 -14.52 2.50
CA GLU A 60 8.17 -14.99 3.58
C GLU A 60 6.78 -14.38 3.43
N PRO A 61 5.71 -15.12 3.80
CA PRO A 61 4.36 -14.55 3.87
C PRO A 61 4.34 -13.25 4.69
N ASP A 62 3.55 -12.29 4.25
CA ASP A 62 3.27 -11.02 4.95
C ASP A 62 4.50 -10.15 5.27
N SER A 63 5.68 -10.53 4.77
CA SER A 63 6.93 -9.84 5.07
C SER A 63 6.99 -8.40 4.58
N ALA A 64 6.31 -8.11 3.46
CA ALA A 64 6.14 -6.73 3.00
C ALA A 64 5.30 -5.91 3.99
N ASP A 65 4.26 -6.50 4.56
CA ASP A 65 3.37 -5.82 5.49
C ASP A 65 4.06 -5.58 6.83
N HIS A 66 4.81 -6.56 7.33
CA HIS A 66 5.65 -6.40 8.52
C HIS A 66 6.69 -5.29 8.35
N LEU A 67 7.39 -5.23 7.22
CA LEU A 67 8.35 -4.14 6.95
C LEU A 67 7.68 -2.75 6.93
N LEU A 68 6.46 -2.66 6.39
CA LEU A 68 5.69 -1.41 6.40
C LEU A 68 5.23 -1.03 7.80
N LEU A 69 4.78 -2.00 8.61
CA LEU A 69 4.40 -1.79 10.01
C LEU A 69 5.59 -1.33 10.85
N ASP A 70 6.74 -1.98 10.73
CA ASP A 70 7.97 -1.59 11.42
C ASP A 70 8.39 -0.16 11.08
N CYS A 71 8.30 0.21 9.79
CA CYS A 71 8.56 1.58 9.36
C CYS A 71 7.52 2.56 9.89
N GLY A 72 6.23 2.20 9.89
CA GLY A 72 5.16 3.01 10.44
C GLY A 72 5.38 3.30 11.92
N HIS A 73 5.71 2.27 12.71
CA HIS A 73 6.01 2.41 14.14
C HIS A 73 7.25 3.27 14.40
N LEU A 74 8.32 3.09 13.61
CA LEU A 74 9.51 3.92 13.70
C LEU A 74 9.19 5.40 13.44
N LEU A 75 8.41 5.69 12.39
CA LEU A 75 7.98 7.05 12.07
C LEU A 75 7.06 7.62 13.16
N ALA A 76 6.11 6.83 13.67
CA ALA A 76 5.26 7.28 14.77
C ALA A 76 6.09 7.64 16.03
N ALA A 77 7.11 6.83 16.36
CA ALA A 77 8.03 7.11 17.45
C ALA A 77 8.88 8.38 17.23
N GLN A 78 9.07 8.80 15.98
CA GLN A 78 9.74 10.06 15.62
C GLN A 78 8.78 11.27 15.63
N GLY A 79 7.50 11.08 15.97
CA GLY A 79 6.52 12.15 16.12
C GLY A 79 5.64 12.39 14.88
N TYR A 80 5.72 11.53 13.85
CA TYR A 80 4.77 11.59 12.73
C TYR A 80 3.39 11.11 13.18
N GLY A 81 2.36 11.93 12.95
CA GLY A 81 1.01 11.70 13.49
C GLY A 81 -0.06 11.27 12.49
N GLU A 82 0.17 11.46 11.19
CA GLU A 82 -0.80 11.17 10.13
C GLU A 82 -0.20 10.21 9.10
N PHE A 83 -0.94 9.14 8.80
CA PHE A 83 -0.46 8.05 7.97
C PHE A 83 -1.43 7.74 6.83
N PHE A 84 -0.87 7.32 5.71
CA PHE A 84 -1.60 6.78 4.58
C PHE A 84 -1.16 5.33 4.34
N ILE A 85 -2.12 4.41 4.26
CA ILE A 85 -1.84 3.00 3.97
C ILE A 85 -2.58 2.60 2.69
N ALA A 86 -1.83 2.15 1.70
CA ALA A 86 -2.37 1.60 0.46
C ALA A 86 -2.44 0.07 0.55
N SER A 87 -3.34 -0.45 1.38
CA SER A 87 -3.54 -1.88 1.58
C SER A 87 -5.02 -2.20 1.81
N ARG A 88 -5.38 -3.47 1.64
CA ARG A 88 -6.70 -4.01 1.96
C ARG A 88 -6.68 -4.96 3.16
N ASP A 89 -5.50 -5.27 3.67
CA ASP A 89 -5.29 -6.33 4.66
C ASP A 89 -5.63 -5.87 6.09
N GLY A 90 -6.26 -6.75 6.87
CA GLY A 90 -6.56 -6.53 8.29
C GLY A 90 -5.35 -6.45 9.20
N ILE A 91 -4.17 -6.92 8.76
CA ILE A 91 -2.92 -6.86 9.53
C ILE A 91 -2.54 -5.42 9.94
N PHE A 92 -2.98 -4.41 9.16
CA PHE A 92 -2.73 -2.99 9.46
C PHE A 92 -3.73 -2.39 10.46
N ALA A 93 -4.80 -3.11 10.83
CA ALA A 93 -5.83 -2.57 11.71
C ALA A 93 -5.32 -2.19 13.11
N PRO A 94 -4.43 -2.96 13.78
CA PRO A 94 -3.85 -2.55 15.07
C PRO A 94 -3.09 -1.23 14.98
N PHE A 95 -2.30 -1.05 13.91
CA PHE A 95 -1.60 0.21 13.67
C PHE A 95 -2.58 1.37 13.45
N ALA A 96 -3.60 1.17 12.62
CA ALA A 96 -4.62 2.18 12.35
C ALA A 96 -5.47 2.55 13.57
N LYS A 97 -5.65 1.65 14.54
CA LYS A 97 -6.31 1.96 15.83
C LYS A 97 -5.44 2.86 16.71
N GLY A 98 -4.12 2.72 16.64
CA GLY A 98 -3.16 3.49 17.44
C GLY A 98 -2.77 4.84 16.83
N HIS A 99 -2.93 5.00 15.51
CA HIS A 99 -2.43 6.15 14.76
C HIS A 99 -3.45 6.64 13.73
N ARG A 100 -3.55 7.96 13.54
CA ARG A 100 -4.49 8.58 12.59
C ARG A 100 -4.17 8.14 11.16
N THR A 101 -4.92 7.15 10.67
CA THR A 101 -4.58 6.44 9.43
C THR A 101 -5.70 6.54 8.39
N THR A 102 -5.37 7.06 7.22
CA THR A 102 -6.23 7.05 6.02
C THR A 102 -5.88 5.84 5.16
N VAL A 103 -6.86 5.04 4.79
CA VAL A 103 -6.66 3.89 3.90
C VAL A 103 -6.99 4.24 2.46
N ILE A 104 -6.08 3.93 1.55
CA ILE A 104 -6.26 4.09 0.10
C ILE A 104 -6.47 2.70 -0.49
N THR A 105 -7.61 2.48 -1.14
CA THR A 105 -7.97 1.15 -1.68
C THR A 105 -8.59 1.26 -3.08
N PRO A 106 -8.38 0.29 -3.99
CA PRO A 106 -9.08 0.26 -5.28
C PRO A 106 -10.59 0.02 -5.15
N ASN A 107 -11.05 -0.60 -4.07
CA ASN A 107 -12.48 -0.73 -3.78
C ASN A 107 -12.70 -0.98 -2.27
N ARG A 108 -13.83 -0.50 -1.74
CA ARG A 108 -14.20 -0.73 -0.32
C ARG A 108 -14.68 -2.14 -0.01
N ARG A 109 -15.16 -2.89 -1.02
CA ARG A 109 -15.77 -4.22 -0.82
C ARG A 109 -14.77 -5.30 -0.43
N THR A 110 -13.52 -5.15 -0.86
CA THR A 110 -12.43 -6.11 -0.59
C THR A 110 -11.49 -5.63 0.52
N LEU A 111 -11.79 -4.51 1.17
CA LEU A 111 -11.10 -4.04 2.35
C LEU A 111 -11.55 -4.89 3.56
N SER A 112 -10.61 -5.38 4.36
CA SER A 112 -10.95 -6.10 5.59
C SER A 112 -11.83 -5.24 6.50
N ARG A 113 -12.76 -5.89 7.20
CA ARG A 113 -13.70 -5.17 8.08
C ARG A 113 -12.95 -4.48 9.20
N GLU A 114 -11.93 -5.15 9.75
CA GLU A 114 -11.11 -4.69 10.86
C GLU A 114 -10.34 -3.41 10.49
N LEU A 115 -9.73 -3.37 9.30
CA LEU A 115 -9.03 -2.18 8.83
C LEU A 115 -10.00 -1.06 8.49
N ARG A 116 -11.17 -1.39 7.91
CA ARG A 116 -12.22 -0.42 7.62
C ARG A 116 -12.73 0.30 8.87
N GLU A 117 -12.90 -0.43 9.97
CA GLU A 117 -13.35 0.12 11.25
C GLU A 117 -12.25 0.89 11.99
N ALA A 118 -10.98 0.52 11.79
CA ALA A 118 -9.84 1.18 12.41
C ALA A 118 -9.42 2.49 11.70
N ALA A 119 -9.64 2.61 10.40
CA ALA A 119 -9.22 3.77 9.61
C ALA A 119 -10.05 5.02 9.92
N VAL A 120 -9.40 6.19 9.96
CA VAL A 120 -10.11 7.47 10.17
C VAL A 120 -10.82 7.95 8.91
N ALA A 121 -10.31 7.54 7.76
CA ALA A 121 -10.87 7.83 6.45
C ALA A 121 -10.49 6.73 5.46
N ILE A 122 -11.32 6.54 4.44
CA ILE A 122 -11.08 5.59 3.36
C ILE A 122 -11.27 6.29 2.03
N ILE A 123 -10.20 6.35 1.24
CA ILE A 123 -10.21 6.89 -0.11
C ILE A 123 -10.25 5.73 -1.10
N GLU A 124 -11.32 5.68 -1.89
CA GLU A 124 -11.47 4.70 -2.96
C GLU A 124 -10.89 5.25 -4.27
N LEU A 125 -9.95 4.52 -4.88
CA LEU A 125 -9.33 4.93 -6.13
C LEU A 125 -10.30 4.77 -7.30
N ARG A 126 -10.48 5.84 -8.07
CA ARG A 126 -11.18 5.80 -9.36
C ARG A 126 -10.18 5.55 -10.48
N CYS A 127 -9.52 4.39 -10.48
CA CYS A 127 -8.69 4.00 -11.62
C CYS A 127 -9.61 3.37 -12.67
N GLY A 128 -9.89 4.12 -13.75
CA GLY A 128 -10.96 3.85 -14.70
C GLY A 128 -11.13 2.39 -15.13
N SER A 129 -12.38 1.92 -15.08
CA SER A 129 -12.88 1.00 -16.12
C SER A 129 -12.53 1.63 -17.48
N PRO A 130 -12.05 0.86 -18.48
CA PRO A 130 -11.98 1.40 -19.82
C PRO A 130 -13.38 1.94 -20.14
N SER A 131 -13.45 3.21 -20.50
CA SER A 131 -14.64 3.76 -21.16
C SER A 131 -14.86 2.90 -22.39
N THR A 132 -15.91 2.07 -22.34
CA THR A 132 -16.46 1.41 -23.52
C THR A 132 -16.92 2.44 -24.53
#